data_AF-A0A2D4NYP3-F1
#
_entry.id   AF-A0A2D4NYP3-F1
#
_cell.length_a   1.000
_cell.length_b   1.000
_cell.length_c   1.000
_cell.angle_alpha   90.00
_cell.angle_beta   90.00
_cell.angle_gamma   90.00
#
_symmetry.space_group_name_H-M   'P 1'
#
loop_
_entity.id
_entity.type
_entity.pdbx_description
1 polymer ?
#
loop_
_entity_poly.entity_id
_entity_poly.type
_entity_poly.pdbx_seq_one_letter_code
_entity_poly.pdbx_strand_id
1 'polypeptide(L)'
;ITKASVSITFDNFDKKQSPLGFENHDEITVTRQVVIGGRNKYLINGVNANNTRVQDLFCSVGLNVNNPHFLIMQGRITKVLNMKPPEILAMIEEAAGTRMYECKKLAAQKTIEKKEAKLKEICTILEEEITPTLQKLKEERSSYLEYQKVVREIEHLNRLYVAYQFTIAEETKLHSADLLKEMESSISKLQEKMIEHEK
;
A
#
# COMPACT_ATOMS: atom_id res chain seq x y z
N ILE A 1 -24.08 15.41 -42.23
CA ILE A 1 -23.47 16.26 -41.18
C ILE A 1 -23.29 15.39 -39.93
N THR A 2 -22.06 15.08 -39.53
CA THR A 2 -21.76 14.16 -38.40
C THR A 2 -21.30 14.88 -37.13
N LYS A 3 -21.10 16.19 -37.20
CA LYS A 3 -20.63 17.05 -36.11
C LYS A 3 -21.37 18.39 -36.14
N ALA A 4 -21.75 18.88 -34.97
CA ALA A 4 -22.23 20.24 -34.74
C ALA A 4 -21.35 20.94 -33.70
N SER A 5 -21.10 22.22 -33.87
CA SER A 5 -20.34 23.04 -32.91
C SER A 5 -21.05 24.36 -32.68
N VAL A 6 -21.15 24.75 -31.42
CA VAL A 6 -21.68 26.06 -30.98
C VAL A 6 -20.60 26.74 -30.18
N SER A 7 -20.31 28.00 -30.53
CA SER A 7 -19.37 28.85 -29.80
C SER A 7 -20.08 30.12 -29.37
N ILE A 8 -19.81 30.54 -28.14
CA ILE A 8 -20.27 31.83 -27.61
C ILE A 8 -19.04 32.59 -27.14
N THR A 9 -18.89 33.82 -27.62
CA THR A 9 -17.84 34.74 -27.18
C THR A 9 -18.44 35.74 -26.21
N PHE A 10 -17.83 35.85 -25.04
CA PHE A 10 -18.19 36.79 -24.00
C PHE A 10 -17.15 37.90 -23.94
N ASP A 11 -17.63 39.12 -23.79
CA ASP A 11 -16.81 40.27 -23.43
C ASP A 11 -16.37 40.14 -21.96
N ASN A 12 -15.07 40.26 -21.70
CA ASN A 12 -14.45 40.21 -20.38
C ASN A 12 -13.66 41.49 -20.06
N PHE A 13 -14.16 42.68 -20.46
CA PHE A 13 -13.55 43.96 -20.10
C PHE A 13 -13.55 44.24 -18.58
N ASP A 14 -14.61 43.87 -17.84
CA ASP A 14 -14.65 44.04 -16.37
C ASP A 14 -13.87 42.92 -15.66
N LYS A 15 -12.59 43.18 -15.40
CA LYS A 15 -11.70 42.20 -14.76
C LYS A 15 -12.12 41.81 -13.34
N LYS A 16 -12.93 42.62 -12.66
CA LYS A 16 -13.42 42.28 -11.31
C LYS A 16 -14.46 41.15 -11.35
N GLN A 17 -15.16 40.99 -12.46
CA GLN A 17 -16.13 39.94 -12.69
C GLN A 17 -15.56 38.79 -13.53
N SER A 18 -14.27 38.87 -13.89
CA SER A 18 -13.62 37.83 -14.68
C SER A 18 -13.58 36.51 -13.91
N PRO A 19 -13.86 35.37 -14.58
CA PRO A 19 -13.60 34.07 -14.00
C PRO A 19 -12.14 33.91 -13.58
N LEU A 20 -11.91 33.14 -12.50
CA LEU A 20 -10.57 32.88 -11.98
C LEU A 20 -9.66 32.23 -13.04
N GLY A 21 -8.51 32.87 -13.29
CA GLY A 21 -7.53 32.44 -14.28
C GLY A 21 -7.76 32.94 -15.71
N PHE A 22 -8.77 33.81 -15.93
CA PHE A 22 -9.05 34.42 -17.23
C PHE A 22 -8.93 35.96 -17.23
N GLU A 23 -8.37 36.54 -16.18
CA GLU A 23 -8.24 38.00 -15.98
C GLU A 23 -7.43 38.70 -17.08
N ASN A 24 -6.46 37.99 -17.68
CA ASN A 24 -5.60 38.50 -18.75
C ASN A 24 -6.24 38.43 -20.14
N HIS A 25 -7.46 37.91 -20.25
CA HIS A 25 -8.17 37.80 -21.52
C HIS A 25 -9.28 38.85 -21.58
N ASP A 26 -9.31 39.62 -22.67
CA ASP A 26 -10.37 40.61 -22.94
C ASP A 26 -11.64 39.98 -23.48
N GLU A 27 -11.53 38.78 -24.06
CA GLU A 27 -12.65 37.98 -24.52
C GLU A 27 -12.51 36.52 -24.08
N ILE A 28 -13.63 35.88 -23.79
CA ILE A 28 -13.69 34.46 -23.43
C ILE A 28 -14.64 33.73 -24.38
N THR A 29 -14.12 32.79 -25.15
CA THR A 29 -14.90 31.95 -26.07
C THR A 29 -15.11 30.57 -25.51
N VAL A 30 -16.35 30.17 -25.29
CA VAL A 30 -16.73 28.81 -24.88
C VAL A 30 -17.37 28.08 -26.04
N THR A 31 -16.80 26.93 -26.41
CA THR A 31 -17.28 26.10 -27.52
C THR A 31 -17.70 24.73 -27.02
N ARG A 32 -18.89 24.28 -27.44
CA ARG A 32 -19.35 22.89 -27.28
C ARG A 32 -19.45 22.24 -28.65
N GLN A 33 -18.84 21.05 -28.79
CA GLN A 33 -18.91 20.24 -30.00
C GLN A 33 -19.61 18.92 -29.70
N VAL A 34 -20.60 18.58 -30.51
CA VAL A 34 -21.37 17.33 -30.44
C VAL A 34 -21.11 16.55 -31.72
N VAL A 35 -20.79 15.26 -31.57
CA VAL A 35 -20.49 14.36 -32.69
C VAL A 35 -21.44 13.17 -32.60
N ILE A 36 -22.07 12.81 -33.72
CA ILE A 36 -22.96 11.64 -33.79
C ILE A 36 -22.14 10.38 -33.52
N GLY A 37 -22.52 9.59 -32.51
CA GLY A 37 -21.78 8.40 -32.08
C GLY A 37 -20.47 8.70 -31.32
N GLY A 38 -20.19 9.98 -31.01
CA GLY A 38 -18.99 10.41 -30.29
C GLY A 38 -19.27 11.03 -28.93
N ARG A 39 -18.20 11.39 -28.20
CA ARG A 39 -18.31 12.13 -26.93
C ARG A 39 -18.39 13.64 -27.18
N ASN A 40 -19.14 14.33 -26.32
CA ASN A 40 -19.18 15.80 -26.29
C ASN A 40 -17.79 16.35 -25.94
N LYS A 41 -17.32 17.34 -26.69
CA LYS A 41 -16.09 18.08 -26.39
C LYS A 41 -16.43 19.51 -25.98
N TYR A 42 -15.74 20.02 -24.98
CA TYR A 42 -15.84 21.39 -24.53
C TYR A 42 -14.50 22.08 -24.70
N LEU A 43 -14.51 23.31 -25.16
CA LEU A 43 -13.31 24.14 -25.28
C LEU A 43 -13.55 25.51 -24.63
N ILE A 44 -12.52 26.04 -23.97
CA ILE A 44 -12.47 27.41 -23.48
C ILE A 44 -11.26 28.07 -24.15
N ASN A 45 -11.46 29.15 -24.89
CA ASN A 45 -10.43 29.82 -25.71
C ASN A 45 -9.66 28.84 -26.62
N GLY A 46 -10.38 27.84 -27.18
CA GLY A 46 -9.79 26.80 -28.04
C GLY A 46 -9.06 25.68 -27.31
N VAL A 47 -8.89 25.75 -25.99
CA VAL A 47 -8.27 24.70 -25.17
C VAL A 47 -9.33 23.71 -24.69
N ASN A 48 -9.06 22.40 -24.82
CA ASN A 48 -9.97 21.37 -24.33
C ASN A 48 -10.17 21.49 -22.81
N ALA A 49 -11.45 21.49 -22.40
CA ALA A 49 -11.85 21.55 -21.01
C ALA A 49 -12.84 20.41 -20.70
N ASN A 50 -12.88 20.02 -19.43
CA ASN A 50 -13.90 19.09 -18.94
C ASN A 50 -15.24 19.83 -18.75
N ASN A 51 -16.35 19.10 -18.82
CA ASN A 51 -17.68 19.67 -18.56
C ASN A 51 -17.76 20.37 -17.19
N THR A 52 -17.18 19.74 -16.16
CA THR A 52 -17.10 20.33 -14.81
C THR A 52 -16.36 21.65 -14.80
N ARG A 53 -15.26 21.77 -15.56
CA ARG A 53 -14.48 23.02 -15.62
C ARG A 53 -15.26 24.15 -16.28
N VAL A 54 -16.03 23.85 -17.33
CA VAL A 54 -16.94 24.80 -17.97
C VAL A 54 -18.08 25.19 -17.03
N GLN A 55 -18.63 24.23 -16.28
CA GLN A 55 -19.67 24.50 -15.29
C GLN A 55 -19.15 25.39 -14.16
N ASP A 56 -17.95 25.10 -13.64
CA ASP A 56 -17.28 25.91 -12.61
C ASP A 56 -17.01 27.35 -13.11
N LEU A 57 -16.60 27.49 -14.37
CA LEU A 57 -16.39 28.79 -15.02
C LEU A 57 -17.69 29.62 -14.96
N PHE A 58 -18.80 29.06 -15.45
CA PHE A 58 -20.07 29.77 -15.45
C PHE A 58 -20.62 30.02 -14.05
N CYS A 59 -20.41 29.10 -13.10
CA CYS A 59 -20.79 29.32 -11.71
C CYS A 59 -19.98 30.44 -11.05
N SER A 60 -18.69 30.61 -11.41
CA SER A 60 -17.85 31.68 -10.85
C SER A 60 -18.30 33.08 -11.23
N VAL A 61 -19.00 33.22 -12.36
CA VAL A 61 -19.58 34.48 -12.84
C VAL A 61 -21.09 34.58 -12.57
N GLY A 62 -21.64 33.69 -11.74
CA GLY A 62 -23.07 33.69 -11.39
C GLY A 62 -24.02 33.19 -12.48
N LEU A 63 -23.50 32.68 -13.61
CA LEU A 63 -24.29 32.15 -14.74
C LEU A 63 -24.58 30.66 -14.55
N ASN A 64 -25.29 30.28 -13.49
CA ASN A 64 -25.66 28.87 -13.31
C ASN A 64 -26.89 28.51 -14.18
N VAL A 65 -26.70 27.63 -15.17
CA VAL A 65 -27.74 27.14 -16.09
C VAL A 65 -28.89 26.44 -15.37
N ASN A 66 -28.68 25.98 -14.13
CA ASN A 66 -29.71 25.36 -13.30
C ASN A 66 -30.52 26.37 -12.46
N ASN A 67 -30.09 27.64 -12.41
CA ASN A 67 -30.72 28.71 -11.65
C ASN A 67 -31.95 29.27 -12.41
N PRO A 68 -33.14 29.35 -11.79
CA PRO A 68 -34.33 29.92 -12.41
C PRO A 68 -34.26 31.43 -12.70
N HIS A 69 -33.36 32.18 -12.06
CA HIS A 69 -33.16 33.61 -12.31
C HIS A 69 -32.41 33.90 -13.62
N PHE A 70 -31.66 32.92 -14.15
CA PHE A 70 -30.81 33.14 -15.32
C PHE A 70 -31.44 32.67 -16.64
N LEU A 71 -32.17 31.55 -16.62
CA LEU A 71 -32.77 30.97 -17.83
C LEU A 71 -34.24 30.61 -17.62
N ILE A 72 -35.13 31.39 -18.22
CA ILE A 72 -36.59 31.16 -18.17
C ILE A 72 -36.99 30.33 -19.39
N MET A 73 -37.15 29.03 -19.18
CA MET A 73 -37.75 28.13 -20.19
C MET A 73 -39.28 28.08 -20.02
N GLN A 74 -39.99 27.73 -21.10
CA GLN A 74 -41.44 27.50 -21.04
C GLN A 74 -41.78 26.43 -19.98
N GLY A 75 -42.80 26.68 -19.15
CA GLY A 75 -43.21 25.79 -18.07
C GLY A 75 -42.39 25.90 -16.78
N ARG A 76 -41.34 26.74 -16.74
CA ARG A 76 -40.51 26.91 -15.54
C ARG A 76 -41.27 27.58 -14.39
N ILE A 77 -42.20 28.49 -14.66
CA ILE A 77 -43.02 29.15 -13.63
C ILE A 77 -43.85 28.14 -12.84
N THR A 78 -44.48 27.17 -13.51
CA THR A 78 -45.25 26.10 -12.87
C THR A 78 -44.37 25.19 -12.03
N LYS A 79 -43.10 24.99 -12.45
CA LYS A 79 -42.13 24.24 -11.64
C LYS A 79 -41.76 24.99 -10.36
N VAL A 80 -41.49 26.30 -10.44
CA VAL A 80 -41.18 27.14 -9.27
C VAL A 80 -42.34 27.13 -8.26
N LEU A 81 -43.58 27.24 -8.73
CA LEU A 81 -44.77 27.18 -7.88
C LEU A 81 -44.93 25.84 -7.15
N ASN A 82 -44.43 24.74 -7.73
CA ASN A 82 -44.55 23.40 -7.17
C ASN A 82 -43.23 22.88 -6.55
N MET A 83 -42.24 23.75 -6.31
CA MET A 83 -40.95 23.33 -5.74
C MET A 83 -41.12 22.80 -4.32
N LYS A 84 -40.41 21.70 -4.02
CA LYS A 84 -40.35 21.19 -2.65
C LYS A 84 -39.39 22.03 -1.79
N PRO A 85 -39.53 22.05 -0.45
CA PRO A 85 -38.63 22.78 0.45
C PRO A 85 -37.12 22.64 0.16
N PRO A 86 -36.55 21.45 -0.13
CA PRO A 86 -35.13 21.33 -0.48
C PRO A 86 -34.75 22.00 -1.81
N GLU A 87 -35.68 22.07 -2.77
CA GLU A 87 -35.47 22.73 -4.06
C GLU A 87 -35.51 24.26 -3.91
N ILE A 88 -36.40 24.76 -3.04
CA ILE A 88 -36.45 26.17 -2.66
C ILE A 88 -35.17 26.57 -1.93
N LEU A 89 -34.72 25.76 -0.97
CA LEU A 89 -33.46 26.00 -0.26
C LEU A 89 -32.28 26.05 -1.24
N ALA A 90 -32.20 25.08 -2.16
CA ALA A 90 -31.18 25.07 -3.19
C ALA A 90 -31.18 26.34 -4.06
N MET A 91 -32.37 26.87 -4.38
CA MET A 91 -32.52 28.11 -5.13
C MET A 91 -32.03 29.32 -4.32
N ILE A 92 -32.34 29.38 -3.02
CA ILE A 92 -31.88 30.45 -2.12
C ILE A 92 -30.36 30.40 -1.92
N GLU A 93 -29.80 29.20 -1.68
CA GLU A 93 -28.35 28.99 -1.54
C GLU A 93 -27.57 29.40 -2.80
N GLU A 94 -28.17 29.17 -3.97
CA GLU A 94 -27.59 29.58 -5.25
C GLU A 94 -27.63 31.11 -5.41
N ALA A 95 -28.75 31.75 -5.05
CA ALA A 95 -28.88 33.21 -5.06
C ALA A 95 -27.93 33.88 -4.04
N ALA A 96 -27.69 33.23 -2.90
CA ALA A 96 -26.71 33.67 -1.89
C ALA A 96 -25.26 33.32 -2.25
N GLY A 97 -25.02 32.55 -3.32
CA GLY A 97 -23.68 32.09 -3.74
C GLY A 97 -23.05 31.03 -2.83
N THR A 98 -23.76 30.51 -1.83
CA THR A 98 -23.24 29.54 -0.85
C THR A 98 -23.25 28.11 -1.36
N ARG A 99 -24.04 27.81 -2.40
CA ARG A 99 -24.22 26.46 -2.96
C ARG A 99 -22.90 25.80 -3.37
N MET A 100 -22.02 26.53 -4.06
CA MET A 100 -20.73 26.01 -4.52
C MET A 100 -19.83 25.58 -3.36
N TYR A 101 -19.84 26.37 -2.28
CA TYR A 101 -19.09 26.06 -1.07
C TYR A 101 -19.62 24.80 -0.39
N GLU A 102 -20.94 24.70 -0.19
CA GLU A 102 -21.56 23.53 0.45
C GLU A 102 -21.35 22.25 -0.38
N CYS A 103 -21.47 22.31 -1.70
CA CYS A 103 -21.16 21.16 -2.56
C CYS A 103 -19.69 20.71 -2.43
N LYS A 104 -18.74 21.65 -2.42
CA LYS A 104 -17.31 21.33 -2.24
C LYS A 104 -17.02 20.77 -0.85
N LYS A 105 -17.63 21.34 0.19
CA LYS A 105 -17.53 20.85 1.57
C LYS A 105 -18.03 19.42 1.70
N LEU A 106 -19.21 19.11 1.18
CA LEU A 106 -19.78 17.75 1.20
C LEU A 106 -18.90 16.76 0.42
N ALA A 107 -18.36 17.16 -0.74
CA ALA A 107 -17.46 16.32 -1.52
C ALA A 107 -16.13 16.04 -0.78
N ALA A 108 -15.56 17.06 -0.13
CA ALA A 108 -14.37 16.93 0.68
C ALA A 108 -14.62 16.01 1.88
N GLN A 109 -15.73 16.20 2.59
CA GLN A 109 -16.11 15.38 3.74
C GLN A 109 -16.29 13.90 3.36
N LYS A 110 -16.98 13.60 2.26
CA LYS A 110 -17.08 12.23 1.73
C LYS A 110 -15.73 11.64 1.36
N THR A 111 -14.79 12.46 0.90
CA THR A 111 -13.43 12.01 0.55
C THR A 111 -12.63 11.69 1.80
N ILE A 112 -12.74 12.51 2.84
CA ILE A 112 -12.10 12.29 4.15
C ILE A 112 -12.64 11.00 4.76
N GLU A 113 -13.96 10.82 4.81
CA GLU A 113 -14.60 9.62 5.37
C GLU A 113 -14.11 8.34 4.69
N LYS A 114 -14.01 8.33 3.35
CA LYS A 114 -13.46 7.19 2.60
C LYS A 114 -11.99 6.93 2.94
N LYS A 115 -11.18 7.98 3.11
CA LYS A 115 -9.77 7.85 3.46
C LYS A 115 -9.58 7.34 4.88
N GLU A 116 -10.38 7.82 5.83
CA GLU A 116 -10.38 7.33 7.21
C GLU A 116 -10.78 5.87 7.30
N ALA A 117 -11.81 5.45 6.54
CA ALA A 117 -12.19 4.04 6.47
C ALA A 117 -11.05 3.16 5.94
N LYS A 118 -10.35 3.61 4.88
CA LYS A 118 -9.20 2.87 4.34
C LYS A 118 -8.02 2.83 5.30
N LEU A 119 -7.78 3.91 6.04
CA LEU A 119 -6.72 3.97 7.04
C LEU A 119 -7.01 3.00 8.18
N LYS A 120 -8.25 2.92 8.66
CA LYS A 120 -8.66 1.94 9.68
C LYS A 120 -8.39 0.51 9.21
N GLU A 121 -8.77 0.17 7.98
CA GLU A 121 -8.51 -1.16 7.38
C GLU A 121 -7.01 -1.50 7.37
N ILE A 122 -6.16 -0.53 6.99
CA ILE A 122 -4.70 -0.72 6.99
C ILE A 122 -4.16 -0.93 8.41
N CYS A 123 -4.64 -0.15 9.39
CA CYS A 123 -4.25 -0.30 10.78
C CYS A 123 -4.64 -1.69 11.32
N THR A 124 -5.85 -2.16 11.02
CA THR A 124 -6.31 -3.50 11.41
C THR A 124 -5.39 -4.58 10.86
N ILE A 125 -5.03 -4.55 9.57
CA ILE A 125 -4.10 -5.53 8.98
C ILE A 125 -2.72 -5.48 9.67
N LEU A 126 -2.23 -4.27 9.97
CA LEU A 126 -0.93 -4.09 10.60
C LEU A 126 -0.89 -4.66 12.03
N GLU A 127 -1.96 -4.45 12.79
CA GLU A 127 -2.09 -4.93 14.17
C GLU A 127 -2.39 -6.43 14.25
N GLU A 128 -3.28 -6.94 13.40
CA GLU A 128 -3.76 -8.33 13.48
C GLU A 128 -2.88 -9.33 12.74
N GLU A 129 -2.19 -8.92 11.68
CA GLU A 129 -1.37 -9.85 10.87
C GLU A 129 0.12 -9.57 10.98
N ILE A 130 0.54 -8.32 10.71
CA ILE A 130 1.98 -7.99 10.59
C ILE A 130 2.68 -8.03 11.96
N THR A 131 2.07 -7.43 12.98
CA THR A 131 2.67 -7.37 14.32
C THR A 131 2.86 -8.76 14.97
N PRO A 132 1.86 -9.66 14.98
CA PRO A 132 2.04 -10.99 15.58
C PRO A 132 2.96 -11.88 14.75
N THR A 133 2.96 -11.79 13.41
CA THR A 133 3.92 -12.52 12.58
C THR A 133 5.36 -12.08 12.87
N LEU A 134 5.60 -10.77 13.03
CA LEU A 134 6.90 -10.25 13.43
C LEU A 134 7.32 -10.75 14.82
N GLN A 135 6.38 -10.84 15.77
CA GLN A 135 6.67 -11.36 17.10
C GLN A 135 7.05 -12.86 17.05
N LYS A 136 6.28 -13.68 16.32
CA LYS A 136 6.61 -15.10 16.11
C LYS A 136 8.00 -15.29 15.50
N LEU A 137 8.34 -14.51 14.47
CA LEU A 137 9.67 -14.56 13.84
C LEU A 137 10.80 -14.17 14.81
N LYS A 138 10.55 -13.25 15.75
CA LYS A 138 11.53 -12.91 16.80
C LYS A 138 11.74 -14.07 17.76
N GLU A 139 10.66 -14.75 18.17
CA GLU A 139 10.72 -15.92 19.04
C GLU A 139 11.45 -17.07 18.36
N GLU A 140 11.12 -17.39 17.11
CA GLU A 140 11.79 -18.40 16.29
C GLU A 140 13.30 -18.11 16.13
N ARG A 141 13.65 -16.85 15.87
CA ARG A 141 15.05 -16.42 15.82
C ARG A 141 15.77 -16.66 17.15
N SER A 142 15.12 -16.36 18.28
CA SER A 142 15.71 -16.58 19.61
C SER A 142 15.99 -18.06 19.86
N SER A 143 15.00 -18.91 19.60
CA SER A 143 15.12 -20.37 19.71
C SER A 143 16.21 -20.93 18.79
N TYR A 144 16.33 -20.41 17.57
CA TYR A 144 17.38 -20.81 16.64
C TYR A 144 18.79 -20.43 17.14
N LEU A 145 18.95 -19.26 17.75
CA LEU A 145 20.24 -18.85 18.33
C LEU A 145 20.63 -19.72 19.54
N GLU A 146 19.66 -20.11 20.37
CA GLU A 146 19.89 -21.07 21.46
C GLU A 146 20.28 -22.44 20.93
N TYR A 147 19.53 -22.96 19.94
CA TYR A 147 19.87 -24.20 19.25
C TYR A 147 21.30 -24.16 18.71
N GLN A 148 21.70 -23.07 18.06
CA GLN A 148 23.06 -22.93 17.52
C GLN A 148 24.13 -22.97 18.62
N LYS A 149 23.87 -22.41 19.81
CA LYS A 149 24.79 -22.51 20.96
C LYS A 149 24.92 -23.94 21.44
N VAL A 150 23.78 -24.64 21.60
CA VAL A 150 23.76 -26.04 22.06
C VAL A 150 24.48 -26.95 21.07
N VAL A 151 24.28 -26.77 19.76
CA VAL A 151 24.98 -27.54 18.72
C VAL A 151 26.50 -27.35 18.81
N ARG A 152 26.97 -26.11 19.00
CA ARG A 152 28.41 -25.85 19.18
C ARG A 152 28.98 -26.55 20.41
N GLU A 153 28.22 -26.58 21.49
CA GLU A 153 28.63 -27.26 22.73
C GLU A 153 28.68 -28.78 22.54
N ILE A 154 27.67 -29.35 21.88
CA ILE A 154 27.65 -30.77 21.53
C ILE A 154 28.84 -31.14 20.64
N GLU A 155 29.15 -30.33 19.63
CA GLU A 155 30.34 -30.56 18.78
C GLU A 155 31.64 -30.50 19.59
N HIS A 156 31.75 -29.59 20.55
CA HIS A 156 32.91 -29.48 21.42
C HIS A 156 33.06 -30.71 22.32
N LEU A 157 31.99 -31.08 23.03
CA LEU A 157 31.97 -32.26 23.90
C LEU A 157 32.19 -33.55 23.12
N ASN A 158 31.63 -33.67 21.92
CA ASN A 158 31.84 -34.84 21.07
C ASN A 158 33.31 -34.98 20.64
N ARG A 159 33.99 -33.88 20.30
CA ARG A 159 35.43 -33.89 20.01
C ARG A 159 36.24 -34.37 21.23
N LEU A 160 35.90 -33.90 22.43
CA LEU A 160 36.56 -34.34 23.67
C LEU A 160 36.28 -35.82 23.97
N TYR A 161 35.04 -36.27 23.80
CA TYR A 161 34.65 -37.66 24.00
C TYR A 161 35.42 -38.60 23.05
N VAL A 162 35.50 -38.26 21.76
CA VAL A 162 36.26 -39.03 20.78
C VAL A 162 37.75 -39.07 21.14
N ALA A 163 38.34 -37.95 21.57
CA ALA A 163 39.73 -37.92 22.03
C ALA A 163 39.97 -38.81 23.25
N TYR A 164 39.05 -38.79 24.24
CA TYR A 164 39.12 -39.65 25.41
C TYR A 164 38.97 -41.14 25.07
N GLN A 165 38.08 -41.49 24.15
CA GLN A 165 37.97 -42.86 23.66
C GLN A 165 39.25 -43.33 22.96
N PHE A 166 39.89 -42.45 22.20
CA PHE A 166 41.18 -42.75 21.57
C PHE A 166 42.27 -43.03 22.61
N THR A 167 42.37 -42.21 23.68
CA THR A 167 43.37 -42.44 24.73
C THR A 167 43.15 -43.75 25.48
N ILE A 168 41.90 -44.12 25.80
CA ILE A 168 41.59 -45.41 26.42
C ILE A 168 41.99 -46.56 25.49
N ALA A 169 41.69 -46.44 24.20
CA ALA A 169 42.04 -47.47 23.22
C ALA A 169 43.56 -47.63 23.09
N GLU A 170 44.32 -46.54 23.18
CA GLU A 170 45.78 -46.55 23.16
C GLU A 170 46.39 -47.21 24.41
N GLU A 171 45.88 -46.87 25.60
CA GLU A 171 46.25 -47.53 26.86
C GLU A 171 45.93 -49.03 26.83
N THR A 172 44.74 -49.40 26.36
CA THR A 172 44.31 -50.80 26.24
C THR A 172 45.21 -51.57 25.27
N LYS A 173 45.61 -50.94 24.16
CA LYS A 173 46.55 -51.52 23.18
C LYS A 173 47.93 -51.75 23.79
N LEU A 174 48.46 -50.77 24.54
CA LEU A 174 49.73 -50.89 25.25
C LEU A 174 49.69 -52.03 26.28
N HIS A 175 48.66 -52.06 27.12
CA HIS A 175 48.47 -53.11 28.11
C HIS A 175 48.38 -54.52 27.48
N SER A 176 47.62 -54.64 26.39
CA SER A 176 47.54 -55.88 25.61
C SER A 176 48.90 -56.32 25.05
N ALA A 177 49.72 -55.36 24.60
CA ALA A 177 51.06 -55.64 24.07
C ALA A 177 52.04 -56.09 25.17
N ASP A 178 51.95 -55.52 26.37
CA ASP A 178 52.75 -55.94 27.52
C ASP A 178 52.34 -57.34 28.00
N LEU A 179 51.05 -57.64 28.07
CA LEU A 179 50.54 -58.99 28.38
C LEU A 179 51.01 -60.03 27.35
N LEU A 180 51.02 -59.68 26.06
CA LEU A 180 51.54 -60.55 25.01
C LEU A 180 53.02 -60.86 25.21
N LYS A 181 53.85 -59.86 25.53
CA LYS A 181 55.28 -60.07 25.85
C LYS A 181 55.48 -60.97 27.06
N GLU A 182 54.68 -60.81 28.11
CA GLU A 182 54.75 -61.68 29.28
C GLU A 182 54.37 -63.13 28.94
N MET A 183 53.30 -63.34 28.17
CA MET A 183 52.92 -64.66 27.67
C MET A 183 53.98 -65.28 26.76
N GLU A 184 54.56 -64.52 25.83
CA GLU A 184 55.66 -64.97 24.97
C GLU A 184 56.88 -65.37 25.80
N SER A 185 57.26 -64.58 26.80
CA SER A 185 58.37 -64.90 27.70
C SER A 185 58.10 -66.17 28.53
N SER A 186 56.84 -66.40 28.91
CA SER A 186 56.41 -67.59 29.66
C SER A 186 56.42 -68.82 28.77
N ILE A 187 56.02 -68.69 27.50
CA ILE A 187 56.11 -69.75 26.49
C ILE A 187 57.57 -70.11 26.22
N SER A 188 58.47 -69.13 26.04
CA SER A 188 59.90 -69.42 25.84
C SER A 188 60.52 -70.14 27.05
N LYS A 189 60.19 -69.72 28.28
CA LYS A 189 60.64 -70.42 29.50
C LYS A 189 60.11 -71.86 29.60
N LEU A 190 58.86 -72.09 29.17
CA LEU A 190 58.29 -73.44 29.13
C LEU A 190 58.96 -74.30 28.04
N GLN A 191 59.26 -73.71 26.88
CA GLN A 191 60.00 -74.38 25.81
C GLN A 191 61.42 -74.73 26.24
N GLU A 192 62.14 -73.84 26.93
CA GLU A 192 63.46 -74.13 27.51
C GLU A 192 63.39 -75.28 28.54
N LYS A 193 62.38 -75.28 29.41
CA LYS A 193 62.15 -76.37 30.38
C LYS A 193 61.83 -77.70 29.71
N MET A 194 61.10 -77.70 28.58
CA MET A 194 60.83 -78.92 27.83
C MET A 194 62.11 -79.48 27.17
N ILE A 195 62.97 -78.60 26.65
CA ILE A 195 64.26 -78.98 26.05
C ILE A 195 65.24 -79.50 27.11
N GLU A 196 65.21 -78.97 28.34
CA GLU A 196 65.98 -79.52 29.47
C GLU A 196 65.47 -80.90 29.94
N HIS A 197 64.18 -81.19 29.78
CA HIS A 197 63.58 -82.46 30.21
C HIS A 197 63.71 -83.58 29.16
N GLU A 198 64.10 -83.25 27.93
CA GLU A 198 64.38 -84.18 26.82
C GLU A 198 65.87 -84.55 26.68
N LYS A 199 66.76 -84.02 27.53
CA LYS A 199 68.17 -84.44 27.65
C LYS A 199 68.39 -85.38 28.83
#